data_AF-A0A4P5W5Y7-F1
#
_entry.id   AF-A0A4P5W5Y7-F1
#
_cell.length_a   1.000
_cell.length_b   1.000
_cell.length_c   1.000
_cell.angle_alpha   90.00
_cell.angle_beta   90.00
_cell.angle_gamma   90.00
#
_symmetry.space_group_name_H-M   'P 1'
#
loop_
_entity.id
_entity.type
_entity.pdbx_description
1 polymer ?
#
loop_
_entity_poly.entity_id
_entity_poly.type
_entity_poly.pdbx_seq_one_letter_code
_entity_poly.pdbx_strand_id
1 'polypeptide(L)'
;MLPIIKVKSNAVIFEENKYDSTMYIVLEGEISLYVTRNSKDVEIGIVKKHEFFGEIEMFKKRARSFSAKAVTNSRLAVIKSRMELEQFMAGNPTFAGKMTRMMGQRLAEAAAEAIS
;
A
#
# COMPACT_ATOMS: atom_id res chain seq x y z
N MET A 1 -4.29 3.60 -18.48
CA MET A 1 -4.57 4.55 -17.39
C MET A 1 -5.10 3.74 -16.21
N LEU A 2 -4.58 3.94 -14.99
CA LEU A 2 -5.00 3.16 -13.83
C LEU A 2 -6.42 3.56 -13.37
N PRO A 3 -7.29 2.62 -12.97
CA PRO A 3 -8.57 2.93 -12.36
C PRO A 3 -8.40 3.74 -11.07
N ILE A 4 -9.29 4.71 -10.83
CA ILE A 4 -9.29 5.52 -9.62
C ILE A 4 -10.55 5.23 -8.80
N ILE A 5 -10.36 4.92 -7.52
CA ILE A 5 -11.45 4.79 -6.56
C ILE A 5 -11.45 5.96 -5.57
N LYS A 6 -12.65 6.32 -5.09
CA LYS A 6 -12.84 7.28 -4.01
C LYS A 6 -13.23 6.52 -2.75
N VAL A 7 -12.51 6.77 -1.67
CA VAL A 7 -12.71 6.10 -0.38
C VAL A 7 -13.05 7.16 0.66
N LYS A 8 -14.12 6.95 1.42
CA LYS A 8 -14.50 7.87 2.50
C LYS A 8 -13.62 7.66 3.72
N SER A 9 -13.43 8.71 4.52
CA SER A 9 -12.79 8.59 5.84
C SER A 9 -13.43 7.45 6.64
N ASN A 10 -12.61 6.70 7.37
CA ASN A 10 -12.90 5.49 8.12
C ASN A 10 -13.32 4.26 7.31
N ALA A 11 -13.43 4.33 5.98
CA ALA A 11 -13.74 3.15 5.18
C ALA A 11 -12.52 2.21 5.11
N VAL A 12 -12.78 0.92 5.34
CA VAL A 12 -11.80 -0.16 5.17
C VAL A 12 -11.60 -0.42 3.69
N ILE A 13 -10.32 -0.52 3.29
CA ILE A 13 -9.88 -0.74 1.91
C ILE A 13 -9.63 -2.24 1.70
N PHE A 14 -8.95 -2.87 2.65
CA PHE A 14 -8.83 -4.33 2.77
C PHE A 14 -8.53 -4.71 4.21
N GLU A 15 -8.76 -5.98 4.52
CA GLU A 15 -8.53 -6.57 5.84
C GLU A 15 -7.36 -7.57 5.80
N GLU A 16 -6.66 -7.69 6.92
CA GLU A 16 -5.67 -8.75 7.13
C GLU A 16 -6.26 -10.15 6.90
N ASN A 17 -5.41 -11.10 6.52
CA ASN A 17 -5.77 -12.51 6.25
C ASN A 17 -6.75 -12.73 5.07
N LYS A 18 -7.13 -11.70 4.32
CA LYS A 18 -7.87 -11.85 3.06
C LYS A 18 -6.93 -12.16 1.90
N TYR A 19 -7.40 -12.94 0.93
CA TYR A 19 -6.67 -13.20 -0.31
C TYR A 19 -7.04 -12.15 -1.35
N ASP A 20 -6.16 -11.16 -1.51
CA ASP A 20 -6.26 -10.12 -2.53
C ASP A 20 -4.85 -9.58 -2.80
N SER A 21 -4.49 -9.46 -4.08
CA SER A 21 -3.18 -8.98 -4.55
C SER A 21 -3.21 -7.55 -5.08
N THR A 22 -4.33 -6.83 -4.90
CA THR A 22 -4.48 -5.45 -5.36
C THR A 22 -3.56 -4.51 -4.58
N MET A 23 -2.78 -3.69 -5.26
CA MET A 23 -2.04 -2.60 -4.61
C MET A 23 -2.65 -1.25 -4.96
N TYR A 24 -2.32 -0.24 -4.16
CA TYR A 24 -2.90 1.08 -4.27
C TYR A 24 -1.81 2.15 -4.22
N ILE A 25 -2.01 3.23 -4.99
CA ILE A 25 -1.23 4.46 -4.90
C ILE A 25 -2.14 5.56 -4.36
N VAL A 26 -1.70 6.25 -3.31
CA VAL A 26 -2.46 7.36 -2.73
C VAL A 26 -2.30 8.60 -3.61
N LEU A 27 -3.36 9.01 -4.28
CA LEU A 27 -3.38 10.24 -5.09
C LEU A 27 -3.75 11.45 -4.24
N GLU A 28 -4.62 11.26 -3.26
CA GLU A 28 -5.06 12.26 -2.26
C GLU A 28 -5.48 11.53 -0.98
N GLY A 29 -5.33 12.20 0.16
CA GLY A 29 -5.71 11.69 1.48
C GLY A 29 -4.60 10.92 2.19
N GLU A 30 -4.97 10.20 3.23
CA GLU A 30 -4.09 9.43 4.10
C GLU A 30 -4.72 8.07 4.44
N ILE A 31 -3.88 7.04 4.53
CA ILE A 31 -4.29 5.66 4.76
C ILE A 31 -3.55 5.13 5.99
N SER A 32 -4.28 4.60 6.96
CA SER A 32 -3.73 3.92 8.12
C SER A 32 -3.60 2.43 7.83
N LEU A 33 -2.40 1.89 8.03
CA LEU A 33 -2.12 0.47 8.02
C LEU A 33 -2.15 -0.03 9.47
N TYR A 34 -2.87 -1.12 9.73
CA TYR A 34 -3.03 -1.63 11.08
C TYR A 34 -3.15 -3.15 11.13
N VAL A 35 -2.84 -3.73 12.28
CA VAL A 35 -3.10 -5.14 12.60
C VAL A 35 -4.03 -5.23 13.79
N THR A 36 -4.93 -6.21 13.79
CA THR A 36 -5.81 -6.41 14.94
C THR A 36 -5.16 -7.43 15.90
N ARG A 37 -4.95 -7.01 17.15
CA ARG A 37 -4.36 -7.83 18.22
C ARG A 37 -5.18 -7.66 19.49
N ASN A 38 -5.58 -8.76 20.11
CA ASN A 38 -6.44 -8.75 21.31
C ASN A 38 -7.67 -7.84 21.15
N SER A 39 -8.32 -7.92 19.99
CA SER A 39 -9.50 -7.11 19.63
C SER A 39 -9.26 -5.59 19.59
N LYS A 40 -8.00 -5.15 19.47
CA LYS A 40 -7.61 -3.75 19.30
C LYS A 40 -6.83 -3.59 18.00
N ASP A 41 -7.17 -2.54 17.26
CA ASP A 41 -6.40 -2.14 16.08
C ASP A 41 -5.12 -1.42 16.53
N VAL A 42 -3.98 -1.98 16.15
CA VAL A 42 -2.65 -1.39 16.36
C VAL A 42 -2.18 -0.83 15.03
N GLU A 43 -2.06 0.49 14.94
CA GLU A 43 -1.50 1.16 13.77
C GLU A 43 -0.02 0.84 13.64
N ILE A 44 0.38 0.42 12.44
CA ILE A 44 1.77 0.10 12.09
C ILE A 44 2.37 1.11 11.11
N GLY A 45 1.58 2.04 10.58
CA GLY A 45 2.06 3.13 9.76
C GLY A 45 0.97 3.91 9.04
N ILE A 46 1.32 5.11 8.58
CA ILE A 46 0.47 5.96 7.75
C ILE A 46 1.10 6.10 6.37
N VAL A 47 0.28 5.89 5.33
CA VAL A 47 0.66 6.04 3.93
C VAL A 47 0.04 7.32 3.38
N LYS A 48 0.89 8.19 2.84
CA LYS A 48 0.52 9.55 2.41
C LYS A 48 0.50 9.68 0.90
N LYS A 49 0.08 10.86 0.43
CA LYS A 49 0.05 11.21 -0.99
C LYS A 49 1.36 10.86 -1.71
N HIS A 50 1.23 10.21 -2.87
CA HIS A 50 2.27 9.66 -3.74
C HIS A 50 2.98 8.41 -3.23
N GLU A 51 2.59 7.88 -2.08
CA GLU A 51 3.06 6.59 -1.58
C GLU A 51 2.11 5.47 -2.00
N PHE A 52 2.58 4.24 -1.86
CA PHE A 52 1.83 3.04 -2.21
C PHE A 52 1.84 2.02 -1.08
N PHE A 53 0.87 1.11 -1.12
CA PHE A 53 0.69 0.05 -0.14
C PHE A 53 -0.01 -1.17 -0.76
N GLY A 54 0.12 -2.33 -0.10
CA GLY A 54 -0.44 -3.60 -0.56
C GLY A 54 0.40 -4.27 -1.66
N GLU A 55 1.68 -3.92 -1.76
CA GLU A 55 2.61 -4.46 -2.75
C GLU A 55 3.00 -5.92 -2.48
N ILE A 56 3.00 -6.35 -1.20
CA ILE A 56 3.61 -7.61 -0.78
C ILE A 56 2.89 -8.79 -1.42
N GLU A 57 1.56 -8.76 -1.40
CA GLU A 57 0.71 -9.85 -1.89
C GLU A 57 0.72 -9.97 -3.43
N MET A 58 1.13 -8.91 -4.13
CA MET A 58 1.31 -8.99 -5.58
C MET A 58 2.57 -9.76 -5.99
N PHE A 59 3.63 -9.71 -5.18
CA PHE A 59 4.88 -10.44 -5.43
C PHE A 59 4.94 -11.79 -4.71
N LYS A 60 4.24 -11.94 -3.59
CA LYS A 60 4.15 -13.18 -2.81
C LYS A 60 2.69 -13.64 -2.80
N LYS A 61 2.40 -14.85 -3.28
CA LYS A 61 1.06 -15.47 -3.23
C LYS A 61 0.66 -15.82 -1.79
N ARG A 62 0.40 -14.81 -0.96
CA ARG A 62 0.02 -14.90 0.44
C ARG A 62 -1.19 -14.03 0.73
N ALA A 63 -1.85 -14.29 1.86
CA ALA A 63 -2.91 -13.42 2.37
C ALA A 63 -2.35 -12.07 2.84
N ARG A 64 -3.23 -11.07 2.94
CA ARG A 64 -2.92 -9.72 3.42
C ARG A 64 -2.23 -9.75 4.77
N SER A 65 -1.12 -9.04 4.85
CA SER A 65 -0.24 -9.00 6.03
C SER A 65 -0.75 -8.06 7.15
N PHE A 66 -1.61 -7.11 6.78
CA PHE A 66 -2.21 -6.08 7.62
C PHE A 66 -3.52 -5.64 6.97
N SER A 67 -4.30 -4.83 7.69
CA SER A 67 -5.50 -4.15 7.19
C SER A 67 -5.15 -2.71 6.79
N ALA A 68 -5.97 -2.10 5.94
CA ALA A 68 -5.83 -0.71 5.53
C ALA A 68 -7.18 0.02 5.60
N LYS A 69 -7.20 1.21 6.20
CA LYS A 69 -8.39 2.08 6.24
C LYS A 69 -8.03 3.52 5.91
N ALA A 70 -8.96 4.25 5.30
CA ALA A 70 -8.76 5.66 5.01
C ALA A 70 -8.90 6.51 6.28
N VAL A 71 -7.93 7.38 6.55
CA VAL A 71 -7.98 8.34 7.66
C VAL A 71 -8.81 9.56 7.24
N THR A 72 -8.58 10.03 6.01
CA THR A 72 -9.31 11.14 5.39
C THR A 72 -10.08 10.64 4.16
N ASN A 73 -10.90 11.50 3.54
CA ASN A 73 -11.44 11.15 2.22
C ASN A 73 -10.28 11.05 1.23
N SER A 74 -10.17 9.90 0.56
CA SER A 74 -8.98 9.55 -0.22
C SER A 74 -9.35 9.22 -1.66
N ARG A 75 -8.39 9.46 -2.57
CA ARG A 75 -8.42 8.99 -3.96
C ARG A 75 -7.25 8.06 -4.17
N LEU A 76 -7.54 6.86 -4.65
CA LEU A 76 -6.52 5.82 -4.84
C LEU A 76 -6.49 5.38 -6.29
N ALA A 77 -5.31 5.29 -6.89
CA ALA A 77 -5.12 4.51 -8.11
C ALA A 77 -5.02 3.03 -7.73
N VAL A 78 -5.69 2.18 -8.49
CA VAL A 78 -5.78 0.74 -8.25
C VAL A 78 -4.90 0.00 -9.25
N ILE A 79 -4.12 -0.97 -8.77
CA ILE A 79 -3.32 -1.86 -9.60
C ILE A 79 -3.63 -3.29 -9.18
N LYS A 80 -4.22 -4.07 -10.07
CA LYS A 80 -4.73 -5.41 -9.78
C LYS A 80 -3.75 -6.53 -10.11
N SER A 81 -2.75 -6.25 -10.95
CA SER A 81 -1.81 -7.25 -11.41
C SER A 81 -0.40 -6.70 -11.61
N ARG A 82 0.58 -7.60 -11.54
CA ARG A 82 1.98 -7.26 -11.83
C ARG A 82 2.15 -6.68 -13.24
N MET A 83 1.43 -7.21 -14.23
CA MET A 83 1.47 -6.70 -15.60
C MET A 83 0.97 -5.25 -15.69
N GLU A 84 -0.08 -4.90 -14.95
CA GLU A 84 -0.60 -3.52 -14.90
C GLU A 84 0.41 -2.58 -14.22
N LEU A 85 1.09 -3.02 -13.16
CA LEU A 85 2.20 -2.27 -12.55
C LEU A 85 3.34 -2.04 -13.56
N GLU A 86 3.78 -3.10 -14.25
CA GLU A 86 4.88 -3.03 -15.21
C GLU A 86 4.57 -2.07 -16.36
N GLN A 87 3.36 -2.14 -16.93
CA GLN A 87 2.91 -1.20 -17.96
C GLN A 87 2.84 0.23 -17.45
N PHE A 88 2.35 0.43 -16.21
CA PHE A 88 2.32 1.77 -15.61
C PHE A 88 3.72 2.34 -15.40
N MET A 89 4.67 1.54 -14.91
CA MET A 89 6.06 1.96 -14.74
C MET A 89 6.75 2.28 -16.05
N ALA A 90 6.55 1.46 -17.09
CA ALA A 90 7.11 1.69 -18.42
C ALA A 90 6.65 3.04 -19.02
N GLY A 91 5.40 3.41 -18.78
CA GLY A 91 4.85 4.72 -19.18
C GLY A 91 5.20 5.88 -18.25
N ASN A 92 5.75 5.63 -17.06
CA ASN A 92 6.00 6.65 -16.03
C ASN A 92 7.36 6.48 -15.34
N PRO A 93 8.50 6.74 -16.03
CA PRO A 93 9.85 6.50 -15.48
C PRO A 93 10.13 7.24 -14.17
N THR A 94 9.63 8.47 -14.00
CA THR A 94 9.77 9.23 -12.75
C THR A 94 9.10 8.53 -11.57
N PHE A 95 7.95 7.89 -11.80
CA PHE A 95 7.27 7.13 -10.77
C PHE A 95 8.06 5.87 -10.40
N ALA A 96 8.58 5.14 -11.39
CA ALA A 96 9.42 3.98 -11.16
C ALA A 96 10.65 4.34 -10.30
N GLY A 97 11.34 5.44 -10.60
CA GLY A 97 12.47 5.91 -9.78
C GLY A 97 12.08 6.25 -8.33
N LYS A 98 10.93 6.90 -8.12
CA LYS A 98 10.40 7.18 -6.77
C LYS A 98 10.06 5.90 -6.01
N MET A 99 9.44 4.94 -6.68
CA MET A 99 9.11 3.64 -6.09
C MET A 99 10.36 2.88 -5.66
N THR A 100 11.39 2.82 -6.52
CA THR A 100 12.69 2.21 -6.19
C THR A 100 13.31 2.85 -4.94
N ARG A 101 13.33 4.18 -4.86
CA ARG A 101 13.86 4.90 -3.69
C ARG A 101 13.07 4.58 -2.42
N MET A 102 11.74 4.56 -2.49
CA MET A 102 10.88 4.27 -1.34
C MET A 102 11.06 2.84 -0.83
N MET A 103 11.12 1.86 -1.72
CA MET A 103 11.39 0.46 -1.35
C MET A 103 12.78 0.30 -0.72
N GLY A 104 13.80 0.96 -1.29
CA GLY A 104 15.14 0.96 -0.73
C GLY A 104 15.20 1.55 0.68
N GLN A 105 14.44 2.62 0.93
CA GLN A 105 14.33 3.22 2.26
C GLN A 105 13.64 2.29 3.26
N ARG A 106 12.48 1.69 2.89
CA ARG A 106 11.78 0.72 3.74
C ARG A 106 12.65 -0.50 4.08
N LEU A 107 13.45 -0.98 3.12
CA LEU A 107 14.37 -2.09 3.34
C LEU A 107 15.48 -1.72 4.32
N ALA A 108 16.05 -0.51 4.20
CA ALA A 108 17.08 -0.02 5.10
C ALA A 108 16.56 0.15 6.54
N GLU A 109 15.34 0.67 6.71
CA GLU A 109 14.67 0.83 8.00
C GLU A 109 14.40 -0.55 8.65
N ALA A 110 13.83 -1.50 7.91
CA ALA A 110 13.57 -2.85 8.42
C ALA A 110 14.87 -3.63 8.78
N ALA A 111 15.96 -3.42 8.01
CA ALA A 111 17.24 -4.04 8.31
C ALA A 111 17.89 -3.45 9.58
N ALA A 112 17.70 -2.14 9.84
CA ALA A 112 18.20 -1.49 11.05
C ALA A 112 17.50 -2.01 12.31
N GLU A 113 16.17 -2.21 12.25
CA GLU A 113 15.38 -2.76 13.37
C GLU A 113 15.73 -4.21 13.71
N ALA A 114 16.14 -5.02 12.72
CA ALA A 114 16.49 -6.42 12.95
C ALA A 114 17.85 -6.63 13.65
N ILE A 115 18.70 -5.59 13.68
CA ILE A 115 20.05 -5.65 14.25
C ILE A 115 20.12 -4.96 15.63
N SER A 116 19.08 -4.22 16.02
CA SER A 116 18.95 -3.61 17.36
C SER A 116 18.29 -4.55 18.36
#